data_AF-A0A2V7H6U9-F1
#
_entry.id   AF-A0A2V7H6U9-F1
#
_cell.length_a   1.000
_cell.length_b   1.000
_cell.length_c   1.000
_cell.angle_alpha   90.00
_cell.angle_beta   90.00
_cell.angle_gamma   90.00
#
_symmetry.space_group_name_H-M   'P 1'
#
loop_
_entity.id
_entity.type
_entity.pdbx_description
1 polymer ?
#
loop_
_entity_poly.entity_id
_entity_poly.type
_entity_poly.pdbx_seq_one_letter_code
_entity_poly.pdbx_strand_id
1 'polypeptide(L)'
;MVLEYHLITDHNGLYARERGQFRKDLELLYSRGYRPVNMGDVLDKKLDLPKGISPVVFVFDDASPEQFRYIENNGQLEIDPTSGIGIWLDFKKTHPDWSNKAVFCLLNGASAGHNFFGDRGIQGQKSQWRFKKVKWLADNGFELCDHTLWHAQLSKYPDAFVQEQIARNLLGIDSAVPGYKPREMALPQGLWPKNRALASHGSWTDPKTGKSVTYSWPVVFEVDGGPMRSPYDPAFNPGSTPRIQVIGNAIESNMNKLEAAGNAYISDGNPSVVARPSARTATAKK
;
A
#
# COMPACT_ATOMS: atom_id res chain seq x y z
N MET A 1 -0.92 4.96 11.16
CA MET A 1 -2.13 4.75 10.32
C MET A 1 -1.73 4.01 9.06
N VAL A 2 -2.63 3.22 8.47
CA VAL A 2 -2.45 2.60 7.15
C VAL A 2 -3.56 3.15 6.25
N LEU A 3 -3.19 3.89 5.21
CA LEU A 3 -4.11 4.60 4.33
C LEU A 3 -4.27 3.83 3.02
N GLU A 4 -5.51 3.58 2.62
CA GLU A 4 -5.84 2.88 1.39
C GLU A 4 -6.33 3.84 0.32
N TYR A 5 -5.61 3.87 -0.80
CA TYR A 5 -5.93 4.62 -2.00
C TYR A 5 -6.20 3.64 -3.15
N HIS A 6 -7.19 3.96 -3.97
CA HIS A 6 -7.44 3.26 -5.23
C HIS A 6 -7.10 4.20 -6.40
N LEU A 7 -8.03 5.02 -6.87
CA LEU A 7 -7.80 5.88 -8.05
C LEU A 7 -7.37 7.30 -7.66
N ILE A 8 -6.46 7.90 -8.44
CA ILE A 8 -6.04 9.32 -8.32
C ILE A 8 -6.47 10.11 -9.58
N THR A 9 -7.68 10.66 -9.56
CA THR A 9 -8.40 11.15 -10.76
C THR A 9 -8.70 12.65 -10.69
N ASP A 10 -9.49 13.18 -11.64
CA ASP A 10 -9.94 14.59 -11.64
C ASP A 10 -11.23 14.82 -10.83
N HIS A 11 -11.72 13.81 -10.10
CA HIS A 11 -12.93 13.93 -9.29
C HIS A 11 -12.86 13.03 -8.06
N ASN A 12 -13.65 13.34 -7.03
CA ASN A 12 -13.83 12.43 -5.92
C ASN A 12 -14.96 11.43 -6.23
N GLY A 13 -14.82 10.21 -5.73
CA GLY A 13 -15.82 9.15 -5.79
C GLY A 13 -15.59 8.16 -4.65
N LEU A 14 -16.34 7.06 -4.63
CA LEU A 14 -16.22 6.07 -3.57
C LEU A 14 -14.80 5.48 -3.46
N TYR A 15 -14.13 5.29 -4.60
CA TYR A 15 -12.74 4.79 -4.68
C TYR A 15 -11.84 5.75 -5.47
N ALA A 16 -12.29 6.97 -5.72
CA ALA A 16 -11.55 7.96 -6.48
C ALA A 16 -11.21 9.14 -5.58
N ARG A 17 -9.91 9.47 -5.53
CA ARG A 17 -9.39 10.65 -4.86
C ARG A 17 -8.98 11.67 -5.92
N GLU A 18 -9.57 12.85 -5.86
CA GLU A 18 -9.23 13.93 -6.78
C GLU A 18 -7.76 14.37 -6.59
N ARG A 19 -7.04 14.69 -7.67
CA ARG A 19 -5.59 15.01 -7.66
C ARG A 19 -5.22 16.18 -6.75
N GLY A 20 -5.98 17.26 -6.75
CA GLY A 20 -5.84 18.38 -5.82
C GLY A 20 -6.12 17.97 -4.38
N GLN A 21 -7.09 17.10 -4.16
CA GLN A 21 -7.35 16.54 -2.84
C GLN A 21 -6.23 15.60 -2.37
N PHE A 22 -5.64 14.80 -3.25
CA PHE A 22 -4.46 13.98 -2.91
C PHE A 22 -3.28 14.87 -2.49
N ARG A 23 -3.03 15.98 -3.18
CA ARG A 23 -2.02 16.97 -2.74
C ARG A 23 -2.32 17.53 -1.35
N LYS A 24 -3.58 17.85 -1.06
CA LYS A 24 -4.01 18.31 0.27
C LYS A 24 -3.84 17.23 1.34
N ASP A 25 -3.99 15.97 1.00
CA ASP A 25 -3.77 14.86 1.94
C ASP A 25 -2.29 14.74 2.30
N LEU A 26 -1.38 14.84 1.31
CA LEU A 26 0.06 14.88 1.55
C LEU A 26 0.44 16.06 2.45
N GLU A 27 -0.08 17.25 2.15
CA GLU A 27 0.16 18.46 2.93
C GLU A 27 -0.38 18.32 4.37
N LEU A 28 -1.61 17.84 4.54
CA LEU A 28 -2.22 17.65 5.86
C LEU A 28 -1.42 16.68 6.73
N LEU A 29 -0.98 15.55 6.16
CA LEU A 29 -0.14 14.60 6.87
C LEU A 29 1.20 15.23 7.23
N TYR A 30 1.84 15.90 6.27
CA TYR A 30 3.13 16.54 6.47
C TYR A 30 3.09 17.61 7.58
N SER A 31 2.13 18.53 7.51
CA SER A 31 1.96 19.66 8.42
C SER A 31 1.60 19.23 9.84
N ARG A 32 0.98 18.06 10.00
CA ARG A 32 0.65 17.45 11.30
C ARG A 32 1.69 16.44 11.79
N GLY A 33 2.88 16.46 11.20
CA GLY A 33 4.02 15.68 11.71
C GLY A 33 3.94 14.19 11.37
N TYR A 34 3.25 13.80 10.29
CA TYR A 34 3.29 12.44 9.78
C TYR A 34 4.31 12.31 8.65
N ARG A 35 5.01 11.18 8.60
CA ARG A 35 5.94 10.84 7.51
C ARG A 35 5.69 9.43 6.96
N PRO A 36 5.86 9.25 5.65
CA PRO A 36 5.64 7.96 5.02
C PRO A 36 6.67 6.94 5.50
N VAL A 37 6.19 5.74 5.86
CA VAL A 37 7.01 4.57 6.14
C VAL A 37 6.49 3.38 5.34
N ASN A 38 7.37 2.43 5.07
CA ASN A 38 6.99 1.17 4.44
C ASN A 38 6.34 0.23 5.48
N MET A 39 5.52 -0.72 5.02
CA MET A 39 4.94 -1.69 5.95
C MET A 39 6.02 -2.62 6.49
N GLY A 40 7.02 -2.97 5.70
CA GLY A 40 8.22 -3.67 6.15
C GLY A 40 8.95 -2.98 7.31
N ASP A 41 9.07 -1.65 7.28
CA ASP A 41 9.67 -0.87 8.37
C ASP A 41 8.87 -1.02 9.68
N VAL A 42 7.54 -1.03 9.57
CA VAL A 42 6.64 -1.21 10.72
C VAL A 42 6.76 -2.63 11.28
N LEU A 43 6.75 -3.64 10.42
CA LEU A 43 6.89 -5.05 10.82
C LEU A 43 8.21 -5.32 11.52
N ASP A 44 9.30 -4.79 10.96
CA ASP A 44 10.65 -4.99 11.46
C ASP A 44 10.98 -4.09 12.64
N LYS A 45 10.05 -3.21 13.04
CA LYS A 45 10.22 -2.25 14.14
C LYS A 45 11.39 -1.30 13.88
N LYS A 46 11.62 -0.94 12.61
CA LYS A 46 12.71 -0.07 12.14
C LYS A 46 12.15 1.27 11.66
N LEU A 47 11.47 1.96 12.56
CA LEU A 47 10.89 3.27 12.29
C LEU A 47 11.95 4.36 12.53
N ASP A 48 12.77 4.62 11.52
CA ASP A 48 13.75 5.71 11.53
C ASP A 48 13.05 7.04 11.23
N LEU A 49 12.49 7.65 12.29
CA LEU A 49 11.75 8.90 12.23
C LEU A 49 12.26 9.89 13.28
N PRO A 50 12.37 11.19 12.97
CA PRO A 50 12.74 12.20 13.96
C PRO A 50 11.79 12.23 15.16
N LYS A 51 12.29 12.74 16.28
CA LYS A 51 11.46 12.95 17.49
C LYS A 51 10.24 13.80 17.17
N GLY A 52 9.07 13.38 17.65
CA GLY A 52 7.81 14.10 17.44
C GLY A 52 7.08 13.72 16.14
N ILE A 53 7.67 12.87 15.30
CA ILE A 53 7.07 12.46 14.02
C ILE A 53 6.33 11.12 14.17
N SER A 54 5.16 11.04 13.53
CA SER A 54 4.32 9.85 13.49
C SER A 54 4.45 9.11 12.14
N PRO A 55 4.45 7.77 12.12
CA PRO A 55 4.46 7.00 10.89
C PRO A 55 3.07 6.97 10.22
N VAL A 56 3.07 7.03 8.89
CA VAL A 56 1.90 6.69 8.07
C VAL A 56 2.33 5.75 6.94
N VAL A 57 1.61 4.65 6.77
CA VAL A 57 1.78 3.73 5.64
C VAL A 57 0.76 4.11 4.57
N PHE A 58 1.22 4.35 3.35
CA PHE A 58 0.37 4.49 2.18
C PHE A 58 0.27 3.14 1.48
N VAL A 59 -0.93 2.73 1.10
CA VAL A 59 -1.19 1.52 0.32
C VAL A 59 -2.04 1.92 -0.88
N PHE A 60 -1.54 1.60 -2.08
CA PHE A 60 -2.22 1.83 -3.35
C PHE A 60 -2.65 0.48 -3.95
N ASP A 61 -3.94 0.25 -4.05
CA ASP A 61 -4.51 -0.99 -4.59
C ASP A 61 -4.75 -0.89 -6.11
N ASP A 62 -4.91 -2.03 -6.77
CA ASP A 62 -5.31 -2.22 -8.17
C ASP A 62 -4.31 -1.92 -9.29
N ALA A 63 -3.24 -1.17 -9.04
CA ALA A 63 -2.29 -0.75 -10.07
C ALA A 63 -2.98 -0.08 -11.29
N SER A 64 -3.72 1.01 -11.07
CA SER A 64 -4.43 1.76 -12.12
C SER A 64 -3.53 2.76 -12.87
N PRO A 65 -3.75 3.06 -14.17
CA PRO A 65 -2.93 4.02 -14.91
C PRO A 65 -2.78 5.38 -14.23
N GLU A 66 -3.78 5.81 -13.48
CA GLU A 66 -3.82 7.06 -12.72
C GLU A 66 -2.79 7.12 -11.58
N GLN A 67 -2.46 5.97 -10.97
CA GLN A 67 -1.45 5.92 -9.91
C GLN A 67 -0.04 6.12 -10.49
N PHE A 68 0.30 5.42 -11.58
CA PHE A 68 1.61 5.52 -12.22
C PHE A 68 1.47 5.55 -13.75
N ARG A 69 1.69 6.73 -14.33
CA ARG A 69 1.65 6.96 -15.77
C ARG A 69 3.01 7.42 -16.31
N TYR A 70 3.37 6.96 -17.51
CA TYR A 70 4.42 7.58 -18.31
C TYR A 70 3.81 8.46 -19.39
N ILE A 71 4.50 9.57 -19.68
CA ILE A 71 4.40 10.32 -20.94
C ILE A 71 5.68 10.07 -21.74
N GLU A 72 5.59 10.17 -23.07
CA GLU A 72 6.72 9.97 -23.97
C GLU A 72 6.98 11.26 -24.74
N ASN A 73 8.14 11.86 -24.51
CA ASN A 73 8.60 13.10 -25.14
C ASN A 73 9.86 12.79 -25.94
N ASN A 74 9.81 12.89 -27.27
CA ASN A 74 10.94 12.61 -28.17
C ASN A 74 11.62 11.25 -27.91
N GLY A 75 10.84 10.22 -27.61
CA GLY A 75 11.34 8.86 -27.33
C GLY A 75 11.90 8.66 -25.91
N GLN A 76 11.91 9.69 -25.06
CA GLN A 76 12.20 9.56 -23.64
C GLN A 76 10.92 9.37 -22.84
N LEU A 77 10.94 8.44 -21.88
CA LEU A 77 9.84 8.22 -20.96
C LEU A 77 10.04 9.08 -19.72
N GLU A 78 9.01 9.85 -19.38
CA GLU A 78 8.95 10.67 -18.19
C GLU A 78 7.74 10.26 -17.37
N ILE A 79 7.86 10.30 -16.04
CA ILE A 79 6.71 10.07 -15.15
C ILE A 79 5.77 11.26 -15.32
N ASP A 80 4.50 10.98 -15.61
CA ASP A 80 3.49 12.00 -15.76
C ASP A 80 3.29 12.76 -14.43
N PRO A 81 3.50 14.09 -14.39
CA PRO A 81 3.40 14.87 -13.15
C PRO A 81 1.98 14.91 -12.57
N THR A 82 0.98 14.48 -13.32
CA THR A 82 -0.42 14.42 -12.87
C THR A 82 -0.84 13.03 -12.37
N SER A 83 0.00 12.00 -12.52
CA SER A 83 -0.26 10.69 -11.89
C SER A 83 0.00 10.74 -10.38
N GLY A 84 -0.48 9.75 -9.63
CA GLY A 84 -0.22 9.62 -8.19
C GLY A 84 1.28 9.70 -7.84
N ILE A 85 2.13 8.92 -8.51
CA ILE A 85 3.59 8.98 -8.37
C ILE A 85 4.15 10.34 -8.82
N GLY A 86 3.66 10.93 -9.90
CA GLY A 86 4.09 12.27 -10.33
C GLY A 86 3.85 13.32 -9.25
N ILE A 87 2.66 13.32 -8.67
CA ILE A 87 2.28 14.21 -7.57
C ILE A 87 3.14 13.95 -6.33
N TRP A 88 3.37 12.68 -5.97
CA TRP A 88 4.22 12.29 -4.85
C TRP A 88 5.65 12.81 -5.00
N LEU A 89 6.24 12.63 -6.19
CA LEU A 89 7.60 13.08 -6.49
C LEU A 89 7.70 14.60 -6.50
N ASP A 90 6.69 15.30 -7.00
CA ASP A 90 6.65 16.75 -6.98
C ASP A 90 6.59 17.29 -5.55
N PHE A 91 5.74 16.70 -4.70
CA PHE A 91 5.65 17.03 -3.29
C PHE A 91 7.00 16.86 -2.56
N LYS A 92 7.73 15.78 -2.87
CA LYS A 92 9.04 15.50 -2.30
C LYS A 92 10.10 16.56 -2.63
N LYS A 93 10.03 17.23 -3.79
CA LYS A 93 11.04 18.24 -4.18
C LYS A 93 11.13 19.39 -3.18
N THR A 94 10.00 19.75 -2.56
CA THR A 94 9.92 20.82 -1.55
C THR A 94 9.89 20.30 -0.12
N HIS A 95 9.84 18.98 0.07
CA HIS A 95 9.78 18.29 1.36
C HIS A 95 10.81 17.16 1.39
N PRO A 96 12.11 17.46 1.57
CA PRO A 96 13.19 16.49 1.40
C PRO A 96 13.15 15.31 2.39
N ASP A 97 12.46 15.46 3.52
CA ASP A 97 12.19 14.42 4.50
C ASP A 97 10.94 13.57 4.16
N TRP A 98 10.24 13.87 3.06
CA TRP A 98 9.21 13.01 2.47
C TRP A 98 9.86 11.88 1.65
N SER A 99 10.07 10.74 2.30
CA SER A 99 10.71 9.58 1.66
C SER A 99 9.78 8.88 0.68
N ASN A 100 10.34 8.19 -0.33
CA ASN A 100 9.56 7.35 -1.26
C ASN A 100 9.22 6.03 -0.59
N LYS A 101 8.22 6.06 0.30
CA LYS A 101 7.79 4.90 1.07
C LYS A 101 6.26 4.76 0.97
N ALA A 102 5.83 3.70 0.32
CA ALA A 102 4.44 3.30 0.16
C ALA A 102 4.43 1.87 -0.36
N VAL A 103 3.32 1.18 -0.14
CA VAL A 103 3.07 -0.16 -0.66
C VAL A 103 2.15 -0.05 -1.87
N PHE A 104 2.50 -0.71 -2.97
CA PHE A 104 1.61 -0.88 -4.11
C PHE A 104 1.17 -2.33 -4.17
N CYS A 105 -0.13 -2.59 -3.94
CA CYS A 105 -0.73 -3.90 -4.06
C CYS A 105 -1.27 -4.06 -5.49
N LEU A 106 -0.61 -4.91 -6.27
CA LEU A 106 -0.64 -4.78 -7.71
C LEU A 106 -1.49 -5.87 -8.38
N LEU A 107 -2.27 -5.48 -9.39
CA LEU A 107 -2.92 -6.40 -10.32
C LEU A 107 -2.09 -6.54 -11.60
N ASN A 108 -2.02 -7.74 -12.18
CA ASN A 108 -1.25 -8.03 -13.40
C ASN A 108 -2.05 -8.78 -14.48
N GLY A 109 -3.38 -8.76 -14.35
CA GLY A 109 -4.29 -9.47 -15.23
C GLY A 109 -5.73 -8.98 -15.19
N ALA A 110 -6.03 -7.85 -14.52
CA ALA A 110 -7.37 -7.28 -14.52
C ALA A 110 -7.63 -6.37 -15.75
N SER A 111 -8.89 -5.98 -15.91
CA SER A 111 -9.39 -5.15 -17.01
C SER A 111 -9.17 -3.66 -16.75
N ALA A 112 -9.62 -2.79 -17.66
CA ALA A 112 -9.63 -1.33 -17.51
C ALA A 112 -8.27 -0.68 -17.15
N GLY A 113 -7.15 -1.33 -17.49
CA GLY A 113 -5.80 -0.84 -17.21
C GLY A 113 -5.24 -1.26 -15.86
N HIS A 114 -5.98 -2.03 -15.06
CA HIS A 114 -5.56 -2.65 -13.80
C HIS A 114 -4.65 -3.86 -14.05
N ASN A 115 -3.56 -3.60 -14.75
CA ASN A 115 -2.59 -4.61 -15.15
C ASN A 115 -1.23 -3.93 -15.16
N PHE A 116 -0.69 -3.71 -13.95
CA PHE A 116 0.46 -2.88 -13.65
C PHE A 116 0.41 -1.52 -14.37
N PHE A 117 -0.62 -0.76 -14.03
CA PHE A 117 -0.79 0.65 -14.39
C PHE A 117 -0.97 0.92 -15.88
N GLY A 118 -1.56 -0.03 -16.61
CA GLY A 118 -2.00 0.12 -17.99
C GLY A 118 -1.54 -0.99 -18.91
N ASP A 119 -2.43 -1.42 -19.80
CA ASP A 119 -2.15 -2.41 -20.83
C ASP A 119 -2.87 -2.02 -22.14
N ARG A 120 -2.32 -2.42 -23.28
CA ARG A 120 -2.93 -2.26 -24.62
C ARG A 120 -3.28 -0.81 -24.99
N GLY A 121 -2.48 0.15 -24.53
CA GLY A 121 -2.66 1.57 -24.89
C GLY A 121 -3.73 2.30 -24.10
N ILE A 122 -4.34 1.67 -23.08
CA ILE A 122 -5.32 2.33 -22.20
C ILE A 122 -4.68 3.59 -21.60
N GLN A 123 -5.33 4.74 -21.78
CA GLN A 123 -4.84 6.05 -21.35
C GLN A 123 -3.40 6.35 -21.84
N GLY A 124 -3.08 5.93 -23.07
CA GLY A 124 -1.77 6.11 -23.68
C GLY A 124 -0.66 5.21 -23.11
N GLN A 125 -0.99 4.27 -22.21
CA GLN A 125 0.00 3.41 -21.57
C GLN A 125 0.29 2.16 -22.41
N LYS A 126 1.52 2.09 -22.94
CA LYS A 126 1.94 0.97 -23.79
C LYS A 126 2.25 -0.27 -22.95
N SER A 127 1.87 -1.46 -23.43
CA SER A 127 2.04 -2.74 -22.71
C SER A 127 3.47 -3.03 -22.28
N GLN A 128 4.47 -2.61 -23.07
CA GLN A 128 5.89 -2.78 -22.77
C GLN A 128 6.41 -1.89 -21.63
N TRP A 129 5.61 -0.93 -21.15
CA TRP A 129 5.99 -0.07 -20.04
C TRP A 129 5.66 -0.65 -18.67
N ARG A 130 4.74 -1.63 -18.59
CA ARG A 130 4.25 -2.23 -17.33
C ARG A 130 5.39 -2.65 -16.40
N PHE A 131 6.29 -3.50 -16.88
CA PHE A 131 7.39 -4.00 -16.04
C PHE A 131 8.39 -2.90 -15.68
N LYS A 132 8.59 -1.91 -16.56
CA LYS A 132 9.44 -0.74 -16.24
C LYS A 132 8.87 0.06 -15.07
N LYS A 133 7.55 0.20 -14.95
CA LYS A 133 6.90 0.89 -13.82
C LYS A 133 7.11 0.13 -12.51
N VAL A 134 6.81 -1.16 -12.50
CA VAL A 134 6.96 -2.02 -11.32
C VAL A 134 8.40 -2.04 -10.84
N LYS A 135 9.36 -2.21 -11.76
CA LYS A 135 10.78 -2.14 -11.43
C LYS A 135 11.19 -0.77 -10.89
N TRP A 136 10.71 0.32 -11.50
CA TRP A 136 10.99 1.66 -11.01
C TRP A 136 10.48 1.87 -9.58
N LEU A 137 9.28 1.38 -9.24
CA LEU A 137 8.76 1.46 -7.86
C LEU A 137 9.73 0.79 -6.86
N ALA A 138 10.11 -0.46 -7.13
CA ALA A 138 11.02 -1.21 -6.27
C ALA A 138 12.41 -0.56 -6.16
N ASP A 139 12.97 -0.10 -7.28
CA ASP A 139 14.29 0.55 -7.31
C ASP A 139 14.28 1.91 -6.57
N ASN A 140 13.11 2.53 -6.39
CA ASN A 140 12.98 3.87 -5.80
C ASN A 140 12.40 3.87 -4.38
N GLY A 141 12.38 2.73 -3.70
CA GLY A 141 12.07 2.62 -2.27
C GLY A 141 10.64 2.23 -1.92
N PHE A 142 9.76 2.07 -2.91
CA PHE A 142 8.40 1.60 -2.70
C PHE A 142 8.34 0.07 -2.58
N GLU A 143 7.41 -0.43 -1.78
CA GLU A 143 7.15 -1.87 -1.62
C GLU A 143 6.13 -2.36 -2.67
N LEU A 144 6.37 -3.56 -3.20
CA LEU A 144 5.43 -4.28 -4.04
C LEU A 144 4.70 -5.36 -3.22
N CYS A 145 3.38 -5.41 -3.39
CA CYS A 145 2.43 -6.26 -2.67
C CYS A 145 1.56 -7.05 -3.65
N ASP A 146 1.11 -8.23 -3.24
CA ASP A 146 0.18 -9.05 -4.01
C ASP A 146 -1.26 -8.52 -3.92
N HIS A 147 -1.97 -8.48 -5.04
CA HIS A 147 -3.40 -8.18 -5.04
C HIS A 147 -4.22 -9.17 -5.89
N THR A 148 -3.70 -10.38 -6.07
CA THR A 148 -4.17 -11.42 -6.99
C THR A 148 -4.02 -11.06 -8.47
N LEU A 149 -4.25 -12.04 -9.34
CA LEU A 149 -4.06 -11.86 -10.78
C LEU A 149 -5.01 -10.81 -11.38
N TRP A 150 -6.33 -10.98 -11.17
CA TRP A 150 -7.34 -10.13 -11.82
C TRP A 150 -8.37 -9.54 -10.86
N HIS A 151 -8.08 -9.49 -9.56
CA HIS A 151 -8.99 -9.00 -8.51
C HIS A 151 -10.17 -9.96 -8.27
N ALA A 152 -9.87 -11.26 -8.20
CA ALA A 152 -10.87 -12.30 -7.99
C ALA A 152 -11.48 -12.21 -6.58
N GLN A 153 -12.81 -12.32 -6.48
CA GLN A 153 -13.49 -12.39 -5.18
C GLN A 153 -13.23 -13.75 -4.51
N LEU A 154 -12.13 -13.86 -3.75
CA LEU A 154 -11.59 -15.11 -3.24
C LEU A 154 -12.60 -15.96 -2.44
N SER A 155 -13.55 -15.33 -1.76
CA SER A 155 -14.62 -16.00 -0.99
C SER A 155 -15.52 -16.91 -1.84
N LYS A 156 -15.57 -16.70 -3.16
CA LYS A 156 -16.42 -17.47 -4.09
C LYS A 156 -15.74 -18.68 -4.72
N TYR A 157 -14.44 -18.86 -4.51
CA TYR A 157 -13.65 -19.83 -5.25
C TYR A 157 -13.09 -20.95 -4.36
N PRO A 158 -12.81 -22.14 -4.92
CA PRO A 158 -12.14 -23.22 -4.20
C PRO A 158 -10.66 -22.90 -3.94
N ASP A 159 -10.08 -23.56 -2.95
CA ASP A 159 -8.69 -23.37 -2.49
C ASP A 159 -7.64 -23.39 -3.62
N ALA A 160 -7.74 -24.34 -4.55
CA ALA A 160 -6.81 -24.44 -5.68
C ALA A 160 -6.85 -23.18 -6.58
N PHE A 161 -8.03 -22.59 -6.76
CA PHE A 161 -8.18 -21.36 -7.54
C PHE A 161 -7.63 -20.16 -6.79
N VAL A 162 -7.87 -20.07 -5.46
CA VAL A 162 -7.30 -19.01 -4.62
C VAL A 162 -5.77 -19.03 -4.70
N GLN A 163 -5.15 -20.19 -4.54
CA GLN A 163 -3.70 -20.36 -4.65
C GLN A 163 -3.18 -19.98 -6.05
N GLU A 164 -3.88 -20.36 -7.12
CA GLU A 164 -3.53 -19.96 -8.49
C GLU A 164 -3.54 -18.43 -8.64
N GLN A 165 -4.61 -17.77 -8.20
CA GLN A 165 -4.79 -16.33 -8.36
C GLN A 165 -3.66 -15.53 -7.71
N ILE A 166 -3.26 -15.95 -6.52
CA ILE A 166 -2.17 -15.34 -5.76
C ILE A 166 -0.82 -15.66 -6.43
N ALA A 167 -0.52 -16.94 -6.66
CA ALA A 167 0.76 -17.36 -7.24
C ALA A 167 1.04 -16.74 -8.61
N ARG A 168 0.02 -16.57 -9.46
CA ARG A 168 0.18 -15.96 -10.79
C ARG A 168 0.42 -14.46 -10.76
N ASN A 169 -0.03 -13.77 -9.71
CA ASN A 169 0.36 -12.39 -9.50
C ASN A 169 1.83 -12.27 -9.10
N LEU A 170 2.28 -13.11 -8.16
CA LEU A 170 3.70 -13.20 -7.78
C LEU A 170 4.61 -13.49 -8.95
N LEU A 171 4.23 -14.40 -9.85
CA LEU A 171 5.00 -14.64 -11.08
C LEU A 171 5.10 -13.38 -11.97
N GLY A 172 4.07 -12.54 -12.00
CA GLY A 172 4.10 -11.27 -12.70
C GLY A 172 5.02 -10.24 -12.04
N ILE A 173 4.98 -10.14 -10.72
CA ILE A 173 5.90 -9.30 -9.94
C ILE A 173 7.34 -9.77 -10.16
N ASP A 174 7.61 -11.08 -10.05
CA ASP A 174 8.92 -11.70 -10.28
C ASP A 174 9.42 -11.47 -11.72
N SER A 175 8.52 -11.49 -12.72
CA SER A 175 8.88 -11.18 -14.10
C SER A 175 9.32 -9.72 -14.29
N ALA A 176 8.78 -8.78 -13.50
CA ALA A 176 9.18 -7.38 -13.55
C ALA A 176 10.42 -7.09 -12.68
N VAL A 177 10.54 -7.78 -11.55
CA VAL A 177 11.61 -7.64 -10.56
C VAL A 177 12.05 -9.03 -10.09
N PRO A 178 12.97 -9.69 -10.82
CA PRO A 178 13.37 -11.07 -10.52
C PRO A 178 13.88 -11.24 -9.08
N GLY A 179 13.32 -12.23 -8.38
CA GLY A 179 13.67 -12.54 -7.00
C GLY A 179 13.07 -11.63 -5.95
N TYR A 180 12.19 -10.68 -6.32
CA TYR A 180 11.46 -9.87 -5.36
C TYR A 180 10.56 -10.76 -4.47
N LYS A 181 10.52 -10.47 -3.17
CA LYS A 181 9.76 -11.24 -2.19
C LYS A 181 8.76 -10.33 -1.49
N PRO A 182 7.51 -10.23 -1.98
CA PRO A 182 6.46 -9.48 -1.30
C PRO A 182 6.27 -9.99 0.13
N ARG A 183 5.96 -9.08 1.06
CA ARG A 183 5.68 -9.40 2.47
C ARG A 183 4.24 -9.05 2.84
N GLU A 184 3.44 -8.70 1.85
CA GLU A 184 2.10 -8.17 1.98
C GLU A 184 1.21 -8.71 0.86
N MET A 185 -0.06 -8.89 1.19
CA MET A 185 -1.15 -8.94 0.23
C MET A 185 -2.28 -8.00 0.65
N ALA A 186 -3.08 -7.50 -0.31
CA ALA A 186 -4.35 -6.83 -0.02
C ALA A 186 -5.52 -7.67 -0.52
N LEU A 187 -6.55 -7.86 0.32
CA LEU A 187 -7.69 -8.72 -0.02
C LEU A 187 -8.55 -8.04 -1.08
N PRO A 188 -8.77 -8.66 -2.26
CA PRO A 188 -9.72 -8.14 -3.22
C PRO A 188 -11.10 -7.97 -2.58
N GLN A 189 -11.65 -6.75 -2.69
CA GLN A 189 -12.94 -6.37 -2.08
C GLN A 189 -12.99 -6.48 -0.54
N GLY A 190 -11.85 -6.67 0.15
CA GLY A 190 -11.81 -6.92 1.59
C GLY A 190 -12.38 -8.27 2.02
N LEU A 191 -12.55 -9.22 1.10
CA LEU A 191 -13.22 -10.48 1.37
C LEU A 191 -12.23 -11.64 1.47
N TRP A 192 -12.27 -12.30 2.61
CA TRP A 192 -11.45 -13.46 2.89
C TRP A 192 -11.85 -14.68 2.03
N PRO A 193 -10.88 -15.50 1.57
CA PRO A 193 -11.19 -16.85 1.08
C PRO A 193 -11.84 -17.68 2.19
N LYS A 194 -12.60 -18.72 1.80
CA LYS A 194 -13.21 -19.67 2.75
C LYS A 194 -12.14 -20.28 3.66
N ASN A 195 -11.02 -20.71 3.08
CA ASN A 195 -9.82 -21.07 3.80
C ASN A 195 -8.93 -19.83 4.00
N ARG A 196 -9.09 -19.15 5.14
CA ARG A 196 -8.39 -17.89 5.45
C ARG A 196 -6.86 -18.00 5.40
N ALA A 197 -6.29 -19.17 5.72
CA ALA A 197 -4.85 -19.39 5.70
C ALA A 197 -4.23 -19.14 4.31
N LEU A 198 -5.00 -19.38 3.25
CA LEU A 198 -4.54 -19.17 1.88
C LEU A 198 -4.29 -17.71 1.50
N ALA A 199 -4.82 -16.76 2.27
CA ALA A 199 -4.47 -15.35 2.10
C ALA A 199 -3.04 -15.05 2.57
N SER A 200 -2.46 -15.84 3.47
CA SER A 200 -1.11 -15.57 4.01
C SER A 200 -0.06 -16.58 3.57
N HIS A 201 -0.44 -17.83 3.28
CA HIS A 201 0.49 -18.83 2.80
C HIS A 201 -0.17 -19.89 1.92
N GLY A 202 0.57 -20.38 0.93
CA GLY A 202 0.10 -21.42 0.03
C GLY A 202 1.13 -21.79 -1.02
N SER A 203 0.77 -22.72 -1.88
CA SER A 203 1.59 -23.13 -3.02
C SER A 203 0.69 -23.51 -4.17
N TRP A 204 1.08 -23.15 -5.39
CA TRP A 204 0.39 -23.51 -6.61
C TRP A 204 1.40 -24.13 -7.58
N THR A 205 1.03 -25.22 -8.24
CA THR A 205 1.84 -25.83 -9.29
C THR A 205 1.20 -25.56 -10.64
N ASP A 206 1.94 -24.91 -11.53
CA ASP A 206 1.47 -24.65 -12.88
C ASP A 206 1.22 -26.00 -13.58
N PRO A 207 -0.02 -26.34 -13.94
CA PRO A 207 -0.33 -27.62 -14.57
C PRO A 207 0.31 -27.78 -15.95
N LYS A 208 0.74 -26.69 -16.59
CA LYS A 208 1.39 -26.72 -17.91
C LYS A 208 2.90 -26.95 -17.81
N THR A 209 3.56 -26.40 -16.80
CA THR A 209 5.02 -26.44 -16.68
C THR A 209 5.51 -27.36 -15.55
N GLY A 210 4.63 -27.77 -14.65
CA GLY A 210 4.98 -28.51 -13.43
C GLY A 210 5.75 -27.67 -12.40
N LYS A 211 5.93 -26.36 -12.62
CA LYS A 211 6.68 -25.47 -11.71
C LYS A 211 5.80 -25.04 -10.55
N SER A 212 6.26 -25.28 -9.33
CA SER A 212 5.59 -24.79 -8.12
C SER A 212 6.03 -23.38 -7.75
N VAL A 213 5.07 -22.58 -7.31
CA VAL A 213 5.24 -21.25 -6.74
C VAL A 213 4.66 -21.30 -5.34
N THR A 214 5.51 -21.02 -4.34
CA THR A 214 5.11 -20.96 -2.94
C THR A 214 5.13 -19.52 -2.48
N TYR A 215 4.18 -19.17 -1.63
CA TYR A 215 4.08 -17.84 -1.06
C TYR A 215 3.82 -17.91 0.43
N SER A 216 4.40 -16.95 1.15
CA SER A 216 4.19 -16.77 2.57
C SER A 216 4.55 -15.34 2.94
N TRP A 217 3.64 -14.64 3.60
CA TRP A 217 3.87 -13.30 4.10
C TRP A 217 3.19 -13.05 5.44
N PRO A 218 3.75 -12.14 6.24
CA PRO A 218 3.17 -11.77 7.53
C PRO A 218 1.95 -10.85 7.42
N VAL A 219 1.81 -10.06 6.35
CA VAL A 219 0.76 -9.02 6.25
C VAL A 219 -0.35 -9.41 5.30
N VAL A 220 -1.58 -9.29 5.79
CA VAL A 220 -2.80 -9.29 4.98
C VAL A 220 -3.57 -8.01 5.29
N PHE A 221 -3.68 -7.12 4.30
CA PHE A 221 -4.46 -5.89 4.43
C PHE A 221 -5.96 -6.18 4.30
N GLU A 222 -6.72 -5.68 5.27
CA GLU A 222 -8.18 -5.61 5.28
C GLU A 222 -8.66 -4.35 4.57
N VAL A 223 -9.92 -4.32 4.10
CA VAL A 223 -10.49 -3.13 3.43
C VAL A 223 -10.78 -1.95 4.36
N ASP A 224 -11.05 -2.21 5.64
CA ASP A 224 -11.35 -1.16 6.61
C ASP A 224 -11.13 -1.69 8.04
N GLY A 225 -11.16 -0.80 9.01
CA GLY A 225 -11.02 -1.12 10.43
C GLY A 225 -10.35 0.00 11.22
N GLY A 226 -9.95 1.09 10.57
CA GLY A 226 -9.35 2.24 11.23
C GLY A 226 -7.85 2.08 11.50
N PRO A 227 -7.30 2.83 12.47
CA PRO A 227 -5.88 2.77 12.78
C PRO A 227 -5.46 1.40 13.30
N MET A 228 -4.42 0.84 12.68
CA MET A 228 -3.74 -0.37 13.13
C MET A 228 -3.06 -0.18 14.50
N ARG A 229 -3.00 -1.25 15.29
CA ARG A 229 -2.22 -1.31 16.53
C ARG A 229 -0.73 -1.14 16.27
N SER A 230 -0.03 -0.61 17.27
CA SER A 230 1.43 -0.50 17.24
C SER A 230 2.08 -1.89 17.09
N PRO A 231 3.19 -2.05 16.34
CA PRO A 231 3.91 -3.34 16.25
C PRO A 231 4.51 -3.81 17.59
N TYR A 232 4.49 -2.95 18.61
CA TYR A 232 4.93 -3.25 19.97
C TYR A 232 3.77 -3.64 20.91
N ASP A 233 2.52 -3.58 20.45
CA ASP A 233 1.35 -4.06 21.19
C ASP A 233 1.27 -5.61 21.08
N PRO A 234 1.11 -6.36 22.19
CA PRO A 234 0.94 -7.82 22.13
C PRO A 234 -0.25 -8.30 21.28
N ALA A 235 -1.26 -7.45 21.09
CA ALA A 235 -2.42 -7.72 20.24
C ALA A 235 -2.21 -7.28 18.77
N PHE A 236 -1.00 -6.86 18.40
CA PHE A 236 -0.64 -6.58 17.01
C PHE A 236 -0.76 -7.85 16.17
N ASN A 237 -1.59 -7.79 15.13
CA ASN A 237 -1.81 -8.90 14.21
C ASN A 237 -1.59 -8.43 12.76
N PRO A 238 -0.39 -8.58 12.19
CA PRO A 238 -0.13 -8.17 10.81
C PRO A 238 -0.95 -9.00 9.81
N GLY A 239 -1.33 -10.24 10.16
CA GLY A 239 -2.16 -11.12 9.33
C GLY A 239 -3.63 -10.69 9.23
N SER A 240 -4.02 -9.58 9.84
CA SER A 240 -5.32 -8.92 9.67
C SER A 240 -5.11 -7.44 9.97
N THR A 241 -4.45 -6.75 9.02
CA THR A 241 -4.05 -5.35 9.16
C THR A 241 -5.19 -4.43 8.72
N PRO A 242 -5.84 -3.70 9.64
CA PRO A 242 -6.89 -2.76 9.27
C PRO A 242 -6.32 -1.57 8.52
N ARG A 243 -7.12 -1.03 7.59
CA ARG A 243 -6.80 0.17 6.82
C ARG A 243 -7.84 1.26 7.06
N ILE A 244 -7.51 2.45 6.60
CA ILE A 244 -8.41 3.60 6.51
C ILE A 244 -8.60 3.89 5.02
N GLN A 245 -9.80 3.64 4.51
CA GLN A 245 -10.16 4.05 3.15
C GLN A 245 -10.14 5.57 3.06
N VAL A 246 -9.39 6.12 2.10
CA VAL A 246 -9.26 7.57 1.93
C VAL A 246 -10.46 8.12 1.16
N ILE A 247 -11.59 8.17 1.85
CA ILE A 247 -12.88 8.66 1.36
C ILE A 247 -13.27 9.88 2.19
N GLY A 248 -13.72 10.96 1.52
CA GLY A 248 -14.11 12.20 2.20
C GLY A 248 -12.98 12.75 3.09
N ASN A 249 -13.26 12.96 4.38
CA ASN A 249 -12.32 13.47 5.38
C ASN A 249 -11.72 12.37 6.29
N ALA A 250 -11.68 11.11 5.84
CA ALA A 250 -11.26 9.97 6.66
C ALA A 250 -9.88 10.15 7.31
N ILE A 251 -8.91 10.74 6.61
CA ILE A 251 -7.57 11.00 7.15
C ILE A 251 -7.65 11.92 8.37
N GLU A 252 -8.22 13.12 8.19
CA GLU A 252 -8.36 14.12 9.25
C GLU A 252 -9.16 13.58 10.45
N SER A 253 -10.28 12.90 10.17
CA SER A 253 -11.14 12.29 11.19
C SER A 253 -10.38 11.27 12.05
N ASN A 254 -9.55 10.43 11.44
CA ASN A 254 -8.76 9.44 12.18
C ASN A 254 -7.59 10.08 12.95
N MET A 255 -6.93 11.10 12.40
CA MET A 255 -5.90 11.85 13.12
C MET A 255 -6.49 12.52 14.38
N ASN A 256 -7.63 13.20 14.24
CA ASN A 256 -8.30 13.86 15.36
C ASN A 256 -8.69 12.85 16.46
N LYS A 257 -9.18 11.67 16.07
CA LYS A 257 -9.49 10.58 17.02
C LYS A 257 -8.23 10.09 17.75
N LEU A 258 -7.13 9.86 17.03
CA LEU A 258 -5.88 9.37 17.60
C LEU A 258 -5.26 10.38 18.58
N GLU A 259 -5.29 11.66 18.23
CA GLU A 259 -4.78 12.75 19.06
C GLU A 259 -5.62 12.93 20.33
N ALA A 260 -6.96 12.95 20.20
CA ALA A 260 -7.86 13.04 21.36
C ALA A 260 -7.69 11.85 22.32
N ALA A 261 -7.46 10.64 21.77
CA ALA A 261 -7.18 9.45 22.55
C ALA A 261 -5.80 9.48 23.22
N GLY A 262 -4.82 10.21 22.66
CA GLY A 262 -3.43 10.22 23.12
C GLY A 262 -2.66 8.93 22.83
N ASN A 263 -3.14 8.15 21.84
CA ASN A 263 -2.63 6.81 21.54
C ASN A 263 -1.89 6.74 20.18
N ALA A 264 -1.63 7.88 19.53
CA ALA A 264 -0.79 7.92 18.35
C ALA A 264 0.64 7.48 18.71
N TYR A 265 1.25 6.65 17.87
CA TYR A 265 2.69 6.43 17.95
C TYR A 265 3.39 7.72 17.53
N ILE A 266 4.27 8.22 18.39
CA ILE A 266 5.12 9.39 18.14
C ILE A 266 6.55 8.94 18.37
N SER A 267 7.41 9.06 17.37
CA SER A 267 8.82 8.70 17.51
C SER A 267 9.51 9.54 18.59
N ASP A 268 10.39 8.91 19.38
CA ASP A 268 11.29 9.60 20.31
C ASP A 268 12.61 10.04 19.65
N GLY A 269 12.79 9.72 18.36
CA GLY A 269 13.99 10.00 17.58
C GLY A 269 15.08 8.93 17.72
N ASN A 270 14.81 7.81 18.41
CA ASN A 270 15.74 6.71 18.56
C ASN A 270 15.15 5.41 17.99
N PRO A 271 15.61 4.93 16.82
CA PRO A 271 15.07 3.72 16.20
C PRO A 271 15.31 2.42 17.01
N SER A 272 16.16 2.47 18.05
CA SER A 272 16.44 1.34 18.94
C SER A 272 15.52 1.28 20.17
N VAL A 273 14.68 2.29 20.41
CA VAL A 273 13.82 2.40 21.59
C VAL A 273 12.37 2.63 21.18
N VAL A 274 11.45 2.15 22.01
CA VAL A 274 10.00 2.34 21.79
C VAL A 274 9.55 3.54 22.60
N ALA A 275 9.21 4.62 21.91
CA ALA A 275 8.49 5.73 22.50
C ALA A 275 7.14 5.23 23.05
N ARG A 276 6.98 5.25 24.38
CA ARG A 276 5.70 4.98 25.04
C ARG A 276 5.00 6.31 25.31
N PRO A 277 3.68 6.42 25.07
CA PRO A 277 2.93 7.56 25.57
C PRO A 277 3.19 7.71 27.07
N SER A 278 3.45 8.93 27.53
CA SER A 278 3.51 9.23 28.97
C SER A 278 2.20 8.75 29.59
N ALA A 279 2.28 7.86 30.59
CA ALA A 279 1.10 7.31 31.24
C ALA A 279 0.20 8.46 31.69
N ARG A 280 -1.04 8.50 31.18
CA ARG A 280 -2.06 9.43 31.68
C ARG A 280 -2.21 9.16 33.17
N THR A 281 -1.81 10.11 34.02
CA THR A 281 -2.17 10.14 35.43
C THR A 281 -3.69 10.17 35.46
N ALA A 282 -4.32 9.04 35.81
CA ALA A 282 -5.75 9.00 36.07
C ALA A 282 -6.00 9.91 37.27
N THR A 283 -6.47 11.14 37.03
CA THR A 283 -7.01 11.98 38.09
C THR A 283 -8.25 11.28 38.62
N ALA A 284 -8.11 10.65 39.79
CA ALA A 284 -9.23 10.16 40.55
C ALA A 284 -10.21 11.32 40.78
N LYS A 285 -11.44 11.16 40.30
CA LYS A 285 -12.54 12.05 40.69
C LYS A 285 -12.74 11.89 42.20
N LYS A 286 -12.60 13.00 42.94
CA LYS A 286 -13.14 13.14 44.29
C LYS A 286 -14.62 13.43 44.20
#